data_AF-A0A9W7BCL1-F1
#
_entry.id   AF-A0A9W7BCL1-F1
#
_cell.length_a   1.000
_cell.length_b   1.000
_cell.length_c   1.000
_cell.angle_alpha   90.00
_cell.angle_beta   90.00
_cell.angle_gamma   90.00
#
_symmetry.space_group_name_H-M   'P 1'
#
loop_
_entity.id
_entity.type
_entity.pdbx_description
1 polymer ?
#
loop_
_entity_poly.entity_id
_entity_poly.type
_entity_poly.pdbx_seq_one_letter_code
_entity_poly.pdbx_strand_id
1 'polypeptide(L)'
;MSSSLNGDRSHEVTNFGVSGTTVMKSGDSPYWSTDAYQEALDSDADVYVIQLGTNDAKYYQWDEEKYVDDYNAMIESFSALRDPSPDIWLSIPPPLYLDNIYEMNQTAINEALPILVPFIASENDYVTGVIDVFSALGGADLSKYEFFCNEQSCDQCHPNDQGYSVMAATVYKALFMNGVKPSDSTPALEL
;
A
#
# COMPACT_ATOMS: atom_id res chain seq x y z
N MET A 1 0.90 -24.64 -36.06
CA MET A 1 0.18 -25.36 -34.98
C MET A 1 0.02 -24.37 -33.85
N SER A 2 -1.22 -24.02 -33.53
CA SER A 2 -1.56 -23.12 -32.41
C SER A 2 -1.73 -23.99 -31.16
N SER A 3 -1.01 -23.64 -30.09
CA SER A 3 -1.29 -24.14 -28.74
C SER A 3 -1.61 -22.93 -27.88
N SER A 4 -2.89 -22.58 -27.84
CA SER A 4 -3.47 -21.65 -26.87
C SER A 4 -3.71 -22.40 -25.57
N LEU A 5 -2.89 -22.13 -24.55
CA LEU A 5 -3.16 -22.48 -23.17
C LEU A 5 -3.35 -21.18 -22.39
N ASN A 6 -4.59 -20.93 -21.96
CA ASN A 6 -5.06 -19.94 -20.98
C ASN A 6 -4.83 -18.45 -21.31
N GLY A 7 -5.93 -17.70 -21.42
CA GLY A 7 -6.00 -16.30 -21.85
C GLY A 7 -5.09 -15.36 -21.07
N ASP A 8 -4.24 -14.67 -21.83
CA ASP A 8 -3.32 -13.63 -21.43
C ASP A 8 -4.10 -12.41 -20.91
N ARG A 9 -4.30 -12.30 -19.59
CA ARG A 9 -4.78 -11.05 -18.99
C ARG A 9 -3.57 -10.14 -18.85
N SER A 10 -3.41 -9.19 -19.77
CA SER A 10 -2.44 -8.11 -19.62
C SER A 10 -2.90 -7.19 -18.48
N HIS A 11 -2.06 -7.01 -17.47
CA HIS A 11 -2.27 -6.02 -16.41
C HIS A 11 -1.44 -4.77 -16.71
N GLU A 12 -2.09 -3.61 -16.65
CA GLU A 12 -1.41 -2.30 -16.69
C GLU A 12 -1.22 -1.81 -15.26
N VAL A 13 -0.03 -1.26 -14.97
CA VAL A 13 0.31 -0.73 -13.65
C VAL A 13 0.83 0.68 -13.83
N THR A 14 0.17 1.63 -13.19
CA THR A 14 0.55 3.04 -13.18
C THR A 14 0.90 3.46 -11.76
N ASN A 15 2.02 4.18 -11.61
CA ASN A 15 2.50 4.64 -10.32
C ASN A 15 2.18 6.14 -10.15
N PHE A 16 1.31 6.45 -9.20
CA PHE A 16 0.96 7.83 -8.80
C PHE A 16 1.66 8.28 -7.50
N GLY A 17 2.68 7.56 -7.05
CA GLY A 17 3.41 7.88 -5.84
C GLY A 17 4.20 9.19 -5.95
N VAL A 18 4.10 10.04 -4.93
CA VAL A 18 4.88 11.28 -4.81
C VAL A 18 5.73 11.21 -3.55
N SER A 19 7.02 11.48 -3.68
CA SER A 19 7.96 11.42 -2.55
C SER A 19 7.59 12.43 -1.47
N GLY A 20 7.64 11.99 -0.21
CA GLY A 20 7.48 12.87 0.94
C GLY A 20 6.04 13.23 1.32
N THR A 21 5.02 12.69 0.63
CA THR A 21 3.63 13.09 0.88
C THR A 21 2.97 12.37 2.04
N THR A 22 1.99 13.05 2.62
CA THR A 22 1.19 12.62 3.78
C THR A 22 -0.25 12.28 3.38
N VAL A 23 -0.90 11.39 4.12
CA VAL A 23 -2.36 11.24 4.06
C VAL A 23 -3.05 12.31 4.90
N MET A 24 -2.44 12.81 5.96
CA MET A 24 -2.97 13.93 6.74
C MET A 24 -2.99 15.19 5.88
N LYS A 25 -4.17 15.83 5.78
CA LYS A 25 -4.36 17.12 5.10
C LYS A 25 -3.65 18.26 5.82
N SER A 26 -3.41 18.11 7.12
CA SER A 26 -2.63 19.06 7.93
C SER A 26 -1.12 18.79 7.92
N GLY A 27 -0.66 17.76 7.21
CA GLY A 27 0.76 17.47 7.05
C GLY A 27 1.49 18.55 6.24
N ASP A 28 2.82 18.51 6.30
CA ASP A 28 3.72 19.40 5.56
C ASP A 28 3.62 19.26 4.04
N SER A 29 3.25 18.08 3.55
CA SER A 29 3.10 17.78 2.12
C SER A 29 1.90 16.86 1.84
N PRO A 30 0.66 17.36 1.93
CA PRO A 30 -0.53 16.52 1.73
C PRO A 30 -0.62 15.96 0.31
N TYR A 31 -0.79 14.64 0.16
CA TYR A 31 -0.94 13.99 -1.16
C TYR A 31 -2.13 14.57 -1.95
N TRP A 32 -3.18 14.97 -1.25
CA TRP A 32 -4.41 15.60 -1.77
C TRP A 32 -4.21 16.79 -2.70
N SER A 33 -3.11 17.54 -2.53
CA SER A 33 -2.83 18.74 -3.32
C SER A 33 -1.90 18.49 -4.50
N THR A 34 -1.51 17.23 -4.74
CA THR A 34 -0.64 16.85 -5.84
C THR A 34 -1.41 16.60 -7.12
N ASP A 35 -0.79 16.87 -8.27
CA ASP A 35 -1.34 16.50 -9.57
C ASP A 35 -1.55 14.98 -9.66
N ALA A 36 -0.66 14.18 -9.06
CA ALA A 36 -0.74 12.73 -9.05
C ALA A 36 -1.98 12.18 -8.31
N TYR A 37 -2.46 12.87 -7.25
CA TYR A 37 -3.73 12.50 -6.61
C TYR A 37 -4.90 12.69 -7.57
N GLN A 38 -4.94 13.81 -8.31
CA GLN A 38 -5.97 14.04 -9.31
C GLN A 38 -5.87 13.04 -10.47
N GLU A 39 -4.66 12.79 -10.98
CA GLU A 39 -4.43 11.79 -12.03
C GLU A 39 -4.84 10.38 -11.59
N ALA A 40 -4.62 10.03 -10.31
CA ALA A 40 -5.07 8.75 -9.75
C ALA A 40 -6.61 8.66 -9.75
N LEU A 41 -7.31 9.71 -9.33
CA LEU A 41 -8.78 9.76 -9.36
C LEU A 41 -9.33 9.67 -10.79
N ASP A 42 -8.60 10.25 -11.75
CA ASP A 42 -8.98 10.26 -13.16
C ASP A 42 -8.57 8.98 -13.94
N SER A 43 -7.85 8.05 -13.30
CA SER A 43 -7.21 6.90 -13.97
C SER A 43 -8.16 5.77 -14.42
N ASP A 44 -9.42 5.80 -13.98
CA ASP A 44 -10.43 4.74 -14.18
C ASP A 44 -9.88 3.32 -13.88
N ALA A 45 -8.99 3.22 -12.89
CA ALA A 45 -8.35 1.95 -12.54
C ALA A 45 -9.35 0.98 -11.88
N ASP A 46 -9.17 -0.30 -12.17
CA ASP A 46 -9.98 -1.36 -11.54
C ASP A 46 -9.59 -1.63 -10.09
N VAL A 47 -8.31 -1.41 -9.76
CA VAL A 47 -7.72 -1.70 -8.45
C VAL A 47 -6.84 -0.53 -8.03
N TYR A 48 -7.05 -0.03 -6.82
CA TYR A 48 -6.18 0.95 -6.16
C TYR A 48 -5.44 0.28 -5.01
N VAL A 49 -4.12 0.50 -4.94
CA VAL A 49 -3.28 0.12 -3.80
C VAL A 49 -2.77 1.40 -3.15
N ILE A 50 -3.23 1.67 -1.93
CA ILE A 50 -2.90 2.90 -1.19
C ILE A 50 -1.84 2.57 -0.14
N GLN A 51 -0.66 3.21 -0.24
CA GLN A 51 0.42 3.08 0.75
C GLN A 51 0.95 4.46 1.14
N LEU A 52 0.38 5.05 2.18
CA LEU A 52 0.80 6.30 2.81
C LEU A 52 0.96 6.10 4.32
N GLY A 53 1.56 7.06 5.01
CA GLY A 53 1.73 7.03 6.48
C GLY A 53 3.17 7.25 6.95
N THR A 54 4.18 6.87 6.17
CA THR A 54 5.59 7.04 6.57
C THR A 54 5.95 8.50 6.84
N ASN A 55 5.52 9.44 5.98
CA ASN A 55 5.80 10.87 6.18
C ASN A 55 4.85 11.53 7.19
N ASP A 56 3.64 11.00 7.34
CA ASP A 56 2.72 11.43 8.40
C ASP A 56 3.36 11.28 9.76
N ALA A 57 4.07 10.16 9.94
CA ALA A 57 4.75 9.77 11.17
C ALA A 57 6.04 10.55 11.48
N LYS A 58 6.25 11.75 10.93
CA LYS A 58 7.33 12.64 11.40
C LYS A 58 6.99 13.24 12.77
N TYR A 59 8.00 13.36 13.63
CA TYR A 59 7.83 13.79 15.04
C TYR A 59 7.05 15.10 15.21
N TYR A 60 7.21 16.05 14.30
CA TYR A 60 6.60 17.37 14.43
C TYR A 60 5.15 17.47 13.95
N GLN A 61 4.63 16.45 13.26
CA GLN A 61 3.30 16.51 12.64
C GLN A 61 2.41 15.29 12.88
N TRP A 62 2.95 14.19 13.40
CA TRP A 62 2.17 12.99 13.66
C TRP A 62 0.96 13.26 14.56
N ASP A 63 -0.22 12.93 14.05
CA ASP A 63 -1.49 13.02 14.74
C ASP A 63 -2.35 11.81 14.31
N GLU A 64 -2.49 10.84 15.21
CA GLU A 64 -3.16 9.57 14.94
C GLU A 64 -4.64 9.76 14.58
N GLU A 65 -5.34 10.68 15.25
CA GLU A 65 -6.76 10.92 15.00
C GLU A 65 -6.95 11.51 13.60
N LYS A 66 -6.15 12.52 13.24
CA LYS A 66 -6.19 13.09 11.88
C LYS A 66 -5.75 12.09 10.82
N TYR A 67 -4.77 11.25 11.11
CA TYR A 67 -4.34 10.19 10.20
C TYR A 67 -5.51 9.26 9.88
N VAL A 68 -6.23 8.75 10.88
CA VAL A 68 -7.38 7.87 10.70
C VAL A 68 -8.52 8.57 9.93
N ASP A 69 -8.87 9.79 10.32
CA ASP A 69 -9.95 10.56 9.68
C ASP A 69 -9.66 10.83 8.20
N ASP A 70 -8.45 11.33 7.89
CA ASP A 70 -8.08 11.65 6.52
C ASP A 70 -7.86 10.39 5.67
N TYR A 71 -7.38 9.29 6.23
CA TYR A 71 -7.29 8.02 5.49
C TYR A 71 -8.69 7.51 5.11
N ASN A 72 -9.68 7.58 6.01
CA ASN A 72 -11.05 7.23 5.68
C ASN A 72 -11.65 8.11 4.58
N ALA A 73 -11.40 9.43 4.63
CA ALA A 73 -11.82 10.34 3.57
C ALA A 73 -11.15 10.02 2.21
N MET A 74 -9.93 9.49 2.22
CA MET A 74 -9.22 9.10 1.00
C MET A 74 -9.87 7.85 0.41
N ILE A 75 -10.19 6.86 1.24
CA ILE A 75 -10.93 5.66 0.82
C ILE A 75 -12.28 6.04 0.21
N GLU A 76 -13.02 6.95 0.84
CA GLU A 76 -14.30 7.45 0.32
C GLU A 76 -14.14 8.11 -1.07
N SER A 77 -13.05 8.87 -1.27
CA SER A 77 -12.79 9.52 -2.56
C SER A 77 -12.59 8.50 -3.69
N PHE A 78 -11.84 7.41 -3.42
CA PHE A 78 -11.62 6.35 -4.41
C PHE A 78 -12.84 5.43 -4.58
N SER A 79 -13.60 5.15 -3.52
CA SER A 79 -14.77 4.27 -3.61
C SER A 79 -15.93 4.93 -4.36
N ALA A 80 -16.03 6.26 -4.31
CA ALA A 80 -17.05 7.03 -5.00
C ALA A 80 -16.79 7.23 -6.52
N LEU A 81 -15.65 6.77 -7.06
CA LEU A 81 -15.28 6.99 -8.46
C LEU A 81 -16.28 6.37 -9.45
N ARG A 82 -16.84 5.20 -9.13
CA ARG A 82 -17.83 4.50 -9.95
C ARG A 82 -18.66 3.50 -9.14
N ASP A 83 -19.73 3.00 -9.75
CA ASP A 83 -20.57 1.92 -9.22
C ASP A 83 -20.61 0.74 -10.22
N PRO A 84 -20.15 -0.47 -9.86
CA PRO A 84 -19.59 -0.85 -8.56
C PRO A 84 -18.25 -0.15 -8.27
N SER A 85 -17.98 0.10 -6.98
CA SER A 85 -16.71 0.66 -6.48
C SER A 85 -15.52 -0.13 -7.03
N PRO A 86 -14.39 0.52 -7.39
CA PRO A 86 -13.15 -0.19 -7.67
C PRO A 86 -12.68 -0.98 -6.44
N ASP A 87 -11.84 -2.00 -6.65
CA ASP A 87 -11.21 -2.72 -5.55
C ASP A 87 -10.16 -1.81 -4.89
N ILE A 88 -10.22 -1.65 -3.56
CA ILE A 88 -9.31 -0.79 -2.79
C ILE A 88 -8.52 -1.64 -1.81
N TRP A 89 -7.21 -1.63 -1.93
CA TRP A 89 -6.30 -2.32 -1.03
C TRP A 89 -5.46 -1.32 -0.25
N LEU A 90 -5.42 -1.48 1.08
CA LEU A 90 -4.52 -0.71 1.91
C LEU A 90 -3.22 -1.49 2.11
N SER A 91 -2.08 -0.83 1.98
CA SER A 91 -0.78 -1.43 2.24
C SER A 91 -0.18 -0.84 3.50
N ILE A 92 0.23 -1.71 4.43
CA ILE A 92 0.95 -1.30 5.63
C ILE A 92 2.36 -0.85 5.21
N PRO A 93 2.79 0.40 5.50
CA PRO A 93 4.09 0.89 5.06
C PRO A 93 5.28 0.06 5.58
N PRO A 94 6.43 0.10 4.90
CA PRO A 94 7.67 -0.53 5.38
C PRO A 94 8.04 -0.11 6.81
N PRO A 95 8.68 -0.98 7.61
CA PRO A 95 9.26 -0.58 8.89
C PRO A 95 10.36 0.47 8.71
N LEU A 96 10.49 1.37 9.67
CA LEU A 96 11.63 2.27 9.79
C LEU A 96 12.75 1.57 10.58
N TYR A 97 13.94 1.45 10.00
CA TYR A 97 15.08 0.78 10.66
C TYR A 97 15.91 1.71 11.54
N LEU A 98 15.94 3.00 11.22
CA LEU A 98 16.68 4.01 11.98
C LEU A 98 15.75 5.13 12.43
N ASP A 99 15.55 5.25 13.74
CA ASP A 99 14.75 6.33 14.32
C ASP A 99 15.34 7.72 14.02
N ASN A 100 14.45 8.71 13.86
CA ASN A 100 14.75 10.12 13.59
C ASN A 100 15.51 10.41 12.28
N ILE A 101 15.70 9.40 11.41
CA ILE A 101 16.10 9.68 10.03
C ILE A 101 14.96 10.46 9.35
N TYR A 102 15.29 11.59 8.71
CA TYR A 102 14.29 12.51 8.13
C TYR A 102 13.18 12.92 9.12
N GLU A 103 13.54 13.07 10.39
CA GLU A 103 12.63 13.45 11.48
C GLU A 103 11.49 12.45 11.71
N MET A 104 11.61 11.23 11.17
CA MET A 104 10.60 10.19 11.30
C MET A 104 10.61 9.55 12.68
N ASN A 105 9.41 9.33 13.21
CA ASN A 105 9.18 8.68 14.49
C ASN A 105 9.03 7.18 14.27
N GLN A 106 10.04 6.40 14.69
CA GLN A 106 10.02 4.94 14.54
C GLN A 106 8.86 4.28 15.29
N THR A 107 8.47 4.79 16.46
CA THR A 107 7.32 4.26 17.20
C THR A 107 6.03 4.45 16.42
N ALA A 108 5.80 5.62 15.83
CA ALA A 108 4.62 5.83 14.99
C ALA A 108 4.61 4.88 13.78
N ILE A 109 5.75 4.71 13.09
CA ILE A 109 5.83 3.85 11.89
C ILE A 109 5.75 2.35 12.24
N ASN A 110 6.42 1.90 13.29
CA ASN A 110 6.58 0.47 13.57
C ASN A 110 5.56 -0.09 14.57
N GLU A 111 4.89 0.77 15.34
CA GLU A 111 3.89 0.34 16.32
C GLU A 111 2.49 0.83 15.96
N ALA A 112 2.32 2.10 15.54
CA ALA A 112 0.99 2.64 15.25
C ALA A 112 0.49 2.25 13.86
N LEU A 113 1.24 2.52 12.78
CA LEU A 113 0.78 2.25 11.41
C LEU A 113 0.39 0.77 11.15
N PRO A 114 1.13 -0.24 11.65
CA PRO A 114 0.78 -1.66 11.46
C PRO A 114 -0.48 -2.08 12.20
N ILE A 115 -0.97 -1.28 13.14
CA ILE A 115 -2.26 -1.47 13.83
C ILE A 115 -3.36 -0.65 13.14
N LEU A 116 -3.08 0.62 12.85
CA LEU A 116 -4.06 1.56 12.33
C LEU A 116 -4.49 1.24 10.91
N VAL A 117 -3.57 0.86 10.01
CA VAL A 117 -3.92 0.56 8.62
C VAL A 117 -4.88 -0.65 8.52
N PRO A 118 -4.62 -1.79 9.22
CA PRO A 118 -5.60 -2.86 9.28
C PRO A 118 -6.90 -2.49 9.97
N PHE A 119 -6.86 -1.65 11.01
CA PHE A 119 -8.06 -1.18 11.70
C PHE A 119 -8.94 -0.31 10.78
N ILE A 120 -8.35 0.66 10.07
CA ILE A 120 -9.05 1.49 9.08
C ILE A 120 -9.71 0.60 8.00
N ALA A 121 -8.97 -0.41 7.51
CA ALA A 121 -9.52 -1.36 6.56
C ALA A 121 -10.69 -2.17 7.13
N SER A 122 -10.64 -2.61 8.38
CA SER A 122 -11.71 -3.41 8.99
C SER A 122 -12.98 -2.63 9.28
N GLU A 123 -12.87 -1.31 9.48
CA GLU A 123 -14.01 -0.43 9.73
C GLU A 123 -14.63 0.13 8.43
N ASN A 124 -14.12 -0.25 7.25
CA ASN A 124 -14.53 0.32 5.98
C ASN A 124 -14.94 -0.75 4.96
N ASP A 125 -16.25 -0.84 4.67
CA ASP A 125 -16.83 -1.84 3.76
C ASP A 125 -16.37 -1.71 2.29
N TYR A 126 -15.75 -0.58 1.90
CA TYR A 126 -15.20 -0.39 0.56
C TYR A 126 -13.81 -0.98 0.38
N VAL A 127 -13.14 -1.38 1.47
CA VAL A 127 -11.77 -1.91 1.41
C VAL A 127 -11.80 -3.41 1.12
N THR A 128 -11.18 -3.79 0.01
CA THR A 128 -11.06 -5.18 -0.46
C THR A 128 -10.14 -6.01 0.41
N GLY A 129 -9.06 -5.41 0.94
CA GLY A 129 -8.13 -6.11 1.80
C GLY A 129 -6.89 -5.31 2.19
N VAL A 130 -6.03 -5.95 2.98
CA VAL A 130 -4.78 -5.36 3.49
C VAL A 130 -3.57 -6.12 2.95
N ILE A 131 -2.57 -5.38 2.49
CA ILE A 131 -1.27 -5.87 2.03
C ILE A 131 -0.24 -5.60 3.12
N ASP A 132 0.32 -6.65 3.71
CA ASP A 132 1.30 -6.54 4.80
C ASP A 132 2.73 -6.45 4.25
N VAL A 133 3.09 -5.28 3.71
CA VAL A 133 4.47 -4.97 3.31
C VAL A 133 5.39 -4.84 4.53
N PHE A 134 4.88 -4.35 5.65
CA PHE A 134 5.63 -4.20 6.90
C PHE A 134 6.33 -5.50 7.31
N SER A 135 5.57 -6.59 7.47
CA SER A 135 6.12 -7.90 7.84
C SER A 135 7.03 -8.48 6.76
N ALA A 136 6.71 -8.28 5.47
CA ALA A 136 7.53 -8.74 4.36
C ALA A 136 8.94 -8.12 4.35
N LEU A 137 9.08 -6.91 4.90
CA LEU A 137 10.34 -6.17 5.01
C LEU A 137 10.95 -6.21 6.41
N GLY A 138 10.61 -7.22 7.20
CA GLY A 138 11.28 -7.55 8.46
C GLY A 138 10.53 -7.16 9.72
N GLY A 139 9.41 -6.43 9.58
CA GLY A 139 8.46 -6.13 10.64
C GLY A 139 9.09 -5.49 11.88
N ALA A 140 8.43 -5.67 13.02
CA ALA A 140 8.88 -5.13 14.31
C ALA A 140 10.26 -5.67 14.75
N ASP A 141 10.64 -6.85 14.27
CA ASP A 141 11.94 -7.46 14.56
C ASP A 141 13.10 -6.80 13.78
N LEU A 142 12.80 -5.93 12.80
CA LEU A 142 13.79 -5.29 11.92
C LEU A 142 14.76 -6.33 11.33
N SER A 143 14.22 -7.47 10.90
CA SER A 143 15.00 -8.67 10.56
C SER A 143 15.54 -8.70 9.13
N LYS A 144 15.32 -7.64 8.34
CA LYS A 144 15.66 -7.52 6.91
C LYS A 144 16.42 -6.24 6.60
N TYR A 145 17.43 -5.95 7.42
CA TYR A 145 18.29 -4.77 7.27
C TYR A 145 18.89 -4.65 5.86
N GLU A 146 19.19 -5.78 5.22
CA GLU A 146 19.72 -5.86 3.85
C GLU A 146 18.80 -5.23 2.79
N PHE A 147 17.51 -5.05 3.08
CA PHE A 147 16.56 -4.40 2.17
C PHE A 147 16.58 -2.88 2.25
N PHE A 148 17.25 -2.27 3.24
CA PHE A 148 17.29 -0.82 3.45
C PHE A 148 18.71 -0.26 3.49
N CYS A 149 19.71 -1.14 3.47
CA CYS A 149 21.11 -0.76 3.49
C CYS A 149 21.96 -1.72 2.67
N ASN A 150 22.60 -1.18 1.63
CA ASN A 150 23.62 -1.85 0.83
C ASN A 150 24.67 -0.84 0.36
N GLU A 151 25.53 -1.23 -0.59
CA GLU A 151 26.58 -0.36 -1.14
C GLU A 151 26.04 0.85 -1.95
N GLN A 152 24.78 0.80 -2.39
CA GLN A 152 24.15 1.86 -3.19
C GLN A 152 23.49 2.94 -2.33
N SER A 153 22.80 2.53 -1.26
CA SER A 153 22.14 3.42 -0.29
C SER A 153 21.98 2.73 1.06
N CYS A 154 22.05 3.51 2.14
CA CYS A 154 21.93 3.02 3.52
C CYS A 154 21.33 4.08 4.44
N ASP A 155 20.18 4.63 4.05
CA ASP A 155 19.44 5.57 4.91
C ASP A 155 18.53 4.88 5.93
N GLN A 156 18.33 3.55 5.81
CA GLN A 156 17.50 2.75 6.74
C GLN A 156 16.03 3.21 6.80
N CYS A 157 15.57 3.89 5.76
CA CYS A 157 14.21 4.39 5.58
C CYS A 157 13.63 3.90 4.25
N HIS A 158 14.36 4.14 3.15
CA HIS A 158 13.94 3.73 1.83
C HIS A 158 14.43 2.30 1.53
N PRO A 159 13.56 1.42 1.05
CA PRO A 159 13.99 0.14 0.49
C PRO A 159 14.96 0.34 -0.68
N ASN A 160 15.88 -0.60 -0.88
CA ASN A 160 16.67 -0.72 -2.09
C ASN A 160 15.94 -1.58 -3.14
N ASP A 161 16.56 -1.80 -4.30
CA ASP A 161 15.96 -2.59 -5.40
C ASP A 161 15.48 -3.99 -4.95
N GLN A 162 16.19 -4.63 -4.02
CA GLN A 162 15.79 -5.93 -3.48
C GLN A 162 14.55 -5.79 -2.59
N GLY A 163 14.52 -4.79 -1.72
CA GLY A 163 13.35 -4.46 -0.89
C GLY A 163 12.12 -4.11 -1.73
N TYR A 164 12.27 -3.26 -2.76
CA TYR A 164 11.18 -2.93 -3.69
C TYR A 164 10.69 -4.15 -4.47
N SER A 165 11.59 -5.07 -4.86
CA SER A 165 11.19 -6.34 -5.49
C SER A 165 10.35 -7.21 -4.55
N VAL A 166 10.68 -7.25 -3.26
CA VAL A 166 9.88 -7.95 -2.24
C VAL A 166 8.52 -7.28 -2.06
N MET A 167 8.47 -5.94 -2.02
CA MET A 167 7.20 -5.20 -1.96
C MET A 167 6.30 -5.53 -3.15
N ALA A 168 6.84 -5.46 -4.38
CA ALA A 168 6.09 -5.78 -5.59
C ALA A 168 5.57 -7.23 -5.59
N ALA A 169 6.38 -8.18 -5.13
CA ALA A 169 5.95 -9.58 -5.00
C ALA A 169 4.84 -9.75 -3.95
N THR A 170 4.90 -9.03 -2.83
CA THR A 170 3.86 -9.03 -1.79
C THR A 170 2.54 -8.48 -2.33
N VAL A 171 2.57 -7.36 -3.05
CA VAL A 171 1.39 -6.80 -3.73
C VAL A 171 0.83 -7.78 -4.76
N TYR A 172 1.67 -8.32 -5.64
CA TYR A 172 1.25 -9.29 -6.66
C TYR A 172 0.57 -10.52 -6.03
N LYS A 173 1.14 -11.05 -4.95
CA LYS A 173 0.56 -12.19 -4.23
C LYS A 173 -0.81 -11.87 -3.66
N ALA A 174 -0.97 -10.70 -3.05
CA ALA A 174 -2.25 -10.26 -2.49
C ALA A 174 -3.33 -10.16 -3.58
N LEU A 175 -3.02 -9.52 -4.71
CA LEU A 175 -3.99 -9.27 -5.77
C LEU A 175 -4.35 -10.51 -6.59
N PHE A 176 -3.38 -11.40 -6.85
CA PHE A 176 -3.55 -12.45 -7.87
C PHE A 176 -3.41 -13.88 -7.36
N MET A 177 -2.82 -14.09 -6.18
CA MET A 177 -2.57 -15.44 -5.65
C MET A 177 -3.45 -15.76 -4.45
N ASN A 178 -3.82 -14.75 -3.66
CA ASN A 178 -4.72 -14.92 -2.52
C ASN A 178 -6.21 -14.84 -2.91
N GLY A 179 -6.52 -14.85 -4.22
CA GLY A 179 -7.82 -14.48 -4.80
C GLY A 179 -8.40 -15.41 -5.87
N VAL A 180 -8.26 -16.74 -5.73
CA VAL A 180 -9.40 -17.58 -6.15
C VAL A 180 -10.56 -17.20 -5.23
N LYS A 181 -11.37 -16.21 -5.64
CA LYS A 181 -12.77 -16.17 -5.23
C LYS A 181 -13.33 -17.56 -5.58
N PRO A 182 -14.14 -18.24 -4.74
CA PRO A 182 -14.90 -19.38 -5.21
C PRO A 182 -15.86 -18.86 -6.28
N SER A 183 -15.40 -18.78 -7.52
CA SER A 183 -16.28 -18.74 -8.66
C SER A 183 -16.86 -20.14 -8.75
N ASP A 184 -18.15 -20.25 -8.52
CA ASP A 184 -18.97 -21.38 -8.93
C ASP A 184 -18.67 -21.74 -10.37
N SER A 185 -17.75 -22.66 -10.58
CA SER A 185 -17.62 -23.51 -11.76
C SER A 185 -16.54 -24.53 -11.47
N THR A 186 -16.89 -25.57 -10.72
CA THR A 186 -16.30 -26.88 -10.95
C THR A 186 -16.74 -27.31 -12.35
N PRO A 187 -15.87 -27.43 -13.37
CA PRO A 187 -16.23 -28.23 -14.52
C PRO A 187 -16.26 -29.67 -14.02
N ALA A 188 -17.44 -30.28 -14.05
CA ALA A 188 -17.55 -31.72 -13.91
C ALA A 188 -16.62 -32.36 -14.95
N LEU A 189 -15.58 -33.04 -14.48
CA LEU A 189 -14.90 -34.05 -15.28
C LEU A 189 -15.86 -35.24 -15.33
N GLU A 190 -16.62 -35.35 -16.43
CA GLU A 190 -17.20 -36.62 -16.83
C GLU A 190 -16.06 -37.59 -17.16
N LEU A 191 -16.10 -38.76 -16.52
CA LEU A 191 -15.61 -40.02 -17.07
C LEU A 191 -16.80 -40.79 -17.60
#